data_AF-A0AAD6HDL3-F1
#
_entry.id   AF-A0AAD6HDL3-F1
#
_cell.length_a   1.000
_cell.length_b   1.000
_cell.length_c   1.000
_cell.angle_alpha   90.00
_cell.angle_beta   90.00
_cell.angle_gamma   90.00
#
_symmetry.space_group_name_H-M   'P 1'
#
loop_
_entity.id
_entity.type
_entity.pdbx_description
1 polymer ?
#
loop_
_entity_poly.entity_id
_entity_poly.type
_entity_poly.pdbx_seq_one_letter_code
_entity_poly.pdbx_strand_id
1 'polypeptide(L)'
;MGMDKDSSAMESLENRLSSEALLSENKEENDDIEKSLQNVTTSRRCFVRAAESFYRPLHVVFKIIQIGFALYGLATLIFPLQFSLQHRRNANADPYGVSYDEEGAAIFDKHPCDCGDSVAEALSNSCIYDELSAAWLPDRCRDDAITAEFAALGDGPDGHWMYWAHKNRTGDLTLEEVSRYSDIQPEQYHMSHEWHIWHCLYLWKKEHRFKINGKYFDPRTDSEAHIHHCMKGLTASPNPNRTTSAGASLVG
;
A
#
# COMPACT_ATOMS: atom_id res chain seq x y z
N MET A 1 41.26 3.37 -125.49
CA MET A 1 41.04 2.15 -124.68
C MET A 1 40.80 2.64 -123.26
N GLY A 2 39.54 2.95 -122.95
CA GLY A 2 39.10 3.52 -121.69
C GLY A 2 37.79 2.87 -121.33
N MET A 3 37.74 2.26 -120.15
CA MET A 3 36.59 1.72 -119.41
C MET A 3 37.21 0.84 -118.30
N ASP A 4 37.40 1.38 -117.08
CA ASP A 4 37.64 0.59 -115.85
C ASP A 4 37.79 1.48 -114.59
N LYS A 5 36.88 2.45 -114.36
CA LYS A 5 36.88 3.22 -113.10
C LYS A 5 35.55 3.34 -112.35
N ASP A 6 34.44 2.89 -112.92
CA ASP A 6 33.12 3.09 -112.28
C ASP A 6 32.62 1.90 -111.44
N SER A 7 33.17 0.68 -111.60
CA SER A 7 32.66 -0.50 -110.87
C SER A 7 33.05 -0.51 -109.38
N SER A 8 34.25 -0.03 -109.02
CA SER A 8 34.74 -0.06 -107.64
C SER A 8 34.10 1.01 -106.75
N ALA A 9 33.62 2.12 -107.33
CA ALA A 9 33.00 3.21 -106.57
C ALA A 9 31.56 2.90 -106.18
N MET A 10 30.81 2.17 -107.03
CA MET A 10 29.41 1.81 -106.77
C MET A 10 29.27 0.73 -105.67
N GLU A 11 30.11 -0.31 -105.70
CA GLU A 11 30.10 -1.39 -104.69
C GLU A 11 30.53 -0.91 -103.29
N SER A 12 31.37 0.13 -103.24
CA SER A 12 31.73 0.80 -101.99
C SER A 12 30.58 1.63 -101.40
N LEU A 13 29.71 2.20 -102.24
CA LEU A 13 28.59 3.03 -101.81
C LEU A 13 27.41 2.20 -101.29
N GLU A 14 27.07 1.09 -101.94
CA GLU A 14 26.00 0.19 -101.49
C GLU A 14 26.30 -0.45 -100.13
N ASN A 15 27.55 -0.87 -99.90
CA ASN A 15 27.95 -1.43 -98.60
C ASN A 15 27.87 -0.41 -97.46
N ARG A 16 28.15 0.87 -97.74
CA ARG A 16 28.01 1.94 -96.75
C ARG A 16 26.55 2.25 -96.44
N LEU A 17 25.70 2.32 -97.46
CA LEU A 17 24.25 2.53 -97.28
C LEU A 17 23.58 1.38 -96.52
N SER A 18 23.95 0.13 -96.81
CA SER A 18 23.45 -1.06 -96.10
C SER A 18 23.91 -1.10 -94.64
N SER A 19 25.18 -0.77 -94.38
CA SER A 19 25.70 -0.67 -93.01
C SER A 19 25.03 0.44 -92.20
N GLU A 20 24.74 1.59 -92.80
CA GLU A 20 24.06 2.70 -92.12
C GLU A 20 22.59 2.38 -91.82
N ALA A 21 21.89 1.67 -92.72
CA ALA A 21 20.53 1.20 -92.50
C ALA A 21 20.46 0.19 -91.32
N LEU A 22 21.35 -0.80 -91.28
CA LEU A 22 21.42 -1.76 -90.17
C LEU A 22 21.79 -1.10 -88.84
N LEU A 23 22.66 -0.08 -88.85
CA LEU A 23 22.97 0.70 -87.66
C LEU A 23 21.76 1.51 -87.16
N SER A 24 20.92 2.01 -88.08
CA SER A 24 19.72 2.76 -87.71
C SER A 24 18.63 1.87 -87.10
N GLU A 25 18.41 0.68 -87.65
CA GLU A 25 17.39 -0.27 -87.17
C GLU A 25 17.78 -0.85 -85.80
N ASN A 26 19.05 -1.23 -85.62
CA ASN A 26 19.57 -1.66 -84.32
C ASN A 26 19.49 -0.54 -83.26
N LYS A 27 19.63 0.72 -83.67
CA LYS A 27 19.50 1.86 -82.74
C LYS A 27 18.05 2.04 -82.29
N GLU A 28 17.09 1.91 -83.21
CA GLU A 28 15.67 2.02 -82.90
C GLU A 28 15.18 0.88 -82.00
N GLU A 29 15.62 -0.36 -82.26
CA GLU A 29 15.31 -1.52 -81.41
C GLU A 29 15.89 -1.38 -79.99
N ASN A 30 17.13 -0.89 -79.87
CA ASN A 30 17.75 -0.65 -78.56
C ASN A 30 17.03 0.46 -77.76
N ASP A 31 16.62 1.55 -78.43
CA ASP A 31 15.87 2.64 -77.80
C ASP A 31 14.51 2.17 -77.26
N ASP A 32 13.84 1.25 -77.96
CA ASP A 32 12.55 0.69 -77.52
C ASP A 32 12.69 -0.31 -76.37
N ILE A 33 13.76 -1.12 -76.37
CA ILE A 33 14.10 -1.99 -75.23
C ILE A 33 14.39 -1.14 -73.99
N GLU A 34 15.13 -0.03 -74.13
CA GLU A 34 15.47 0.86 -73.01
C GLU A 34 14.22 1.54 -72.43
N LYS A 35 13.30 2.01 -73.27
CA LYS A 35 12.00 2.57 -72.83
C LYS A 35 11.15 1.52 -72.10
N SER A 36 11.12 0.28 -72.58
CA SER A 36 10.37 -0.81 -71.93
C SER A 36 10.93 -1.13 -70.54
N LEU A 37 12.26 -1.22 -70.42
CA LEU A 37 12.94 -1.41 -69.13
C LEU A 37 12.71 -0.23 -68.16
N GLN A 38 12.72 1.00 -68.66
CA GLN A 38 12.39 2.19 -67.86
C GLN A 38 10.93 2.19 -67.37
N ASN A 39 9.98 1.75 -68.19
CA ASN A 39 8.58 1.62 -67.80
C ASN A 39 8.35 0.53 -66.74
N VAL A 40 8.98 -0.64 -66.90
CA VAL A 40 8.89 -1.74 -65.91
C VAL A 40 9.51 -1.33 -64.58
N THR A 41 10.67 -0.67 -64.60
CA THR A 41 11.34 -0.18 -63.38
C THR A 41 10.55 0.94 -62.70
N THR A 42 9.94 1.85 -63.46
CA THR A 42 9.09 2.92 -62.93
C THR A 42 7.80 2.39 -62.31
N SER A 43 7.14 1.42 -62.98
CA SER A 43 5.93 0.77 -62.46
C SER A 43 6.18 0.01 -61.16
N ARG A 44 7.27 -0.77 -61.09
CA ARG A 44 7.70 -1.44 -59.84
C ARG A 44 8.01 -0.43 -58.73
N ARG A 45 8.67 0.68 -59.06
CA ARG A 45 9.01 1.73 -58.08
C ARG A 45 7.77 2.46 -57.55
N CYS A 46 6.74 2.67 -58.37
CA CYS A 46 5.44 3.21 -57.94
C CYS A 46 4.68 2.23 -57.03
N PHE A 47 4.65 0.94 -57.36
CA PHE A 47 3.96 -0.07 -56.55
C PHE A 47 4.61 -0.23 -55.16
N VAL A 48 5.94 -0.30 -55.09
CA VAL A 48 6.68 -0.38 -53.82
C VAL A 48 6.48 0.89 -52.98
N ARG A 49 6.52 2.07 -53.60
CA ARG A 49 6.25 3.35 -52.91
C ARG A 49 4.82 3.46 -52.39
N ALA A 50 3.83 2.94 -53.13
CA ALA A 50 2.44 2.93 -52.68
C ALA A 50 2.22 2.00 -51.48
N ALA A 51 2.84 0.82 -51.48
CA ALA A 51 2.82 -0.10 -50.34
C ALA A 51 3.54 0.51 -49.12
N GLU A 52 4.74 1.07 -49.29
CA GLU A 52 5.46 1.75 -48.21
C GLU A 52 4.69 2.94 -47.63
N SER A 53 4.02 3.73 -48.47
CA SER A 53 3.18 4.86 -48.06
C SER A 53 2.01 4.44 -47.17
N PHE A 54 1.47 3.24 -47.38
CA PHE A 54 0.34 2.72 -46.60
C PHE A 54 0.76 2.02 -45.29
N TYR A 55 1.83 1.22 -45.31
CA TYR A 55 2.28 0.48 -44.11
C TYR A 55 3.04 1.35 -43.11
N ARG A 56 3.70 2.43 -43.56
CA ARG A 56 4.47 3.34 -42.69
C ARG A 56 3.62 4.08 -41.65
N PRO A 57 2.47 4.70 -41.97
CA PRO A 57 1.62 5.34 -40.95
C PRO A 57 1.02 4.31 -39.99
N LEU A 58 0.59 3.13 -40.48
CA LEU A 58 0.05 2.07 -39.63
C LEU A 58 1.09 1.56 -38.61
N HIS A 59 2.34 1.40 -39.04
CA HIS A 59 3.43 0.99 -38.17
C HIS A 59 3.81 2.08 -37.15
N VAL A 60 3.71 3.36 -37.52
CA VAL A 60 3.90 4.48 -36.58
C VAL A 60 2.79 4.51 -35.51
N VAL A 61 1.53 4.34 -35.92
CA VAL A 61 0.38 4.27 -35.00
C VAL A 61 0.53 3.09 -34.04
N PHE A 62 0.92 1.91 -34.54
CA PHE A 62 1.15 0.74 -33.71
C PHE A 62 2.26 0.98 -32.67
N LYS A 63 3.38 1.62 -33.07
CA LYS A 63 4.45 2.00 -32.13
C LYS A 63 3.99 3.01 -31.07
N ILE A 64 3.17 4.00 -31.44
CA ILE A 64 2.63 4.97 -30.48
C ILE A 64 1.73 4.27 -29.46
N ILE A 65 0.87 3.34 -29.92
CA ILE A 65 0.01 2.55 -29.03
C ILE A 65 0.85 1.70 -28.08
N GLN A 66 1.88 1.02 -28.58
CA GLN A 66 2.80 0.22 -27.75
C GLN A 66 3.53 1.07 -26.71
N ILE A 67 4.03 2.25 -27.08
CA ILE A 67 4.67 3.18 -26.15
C ILE A 67 3.66 3.68 -25.11
N GLY A 68 2.42 3.98 -25.52
CA GLY A 68 1.34 4.37 -24.62
C GLY A 68 1.03 3.30 -23.56
N PHE A 69 0.91 2.03 -23.97
CA PHE A 69 0.72 0.92 -23.04
C PHE A 69 1.94 0.69 -22.13
N ALA A 70 3.17 0.85 -22.65
CA ALA A 70 4.38 0.73 -21.84
C ALA A 70 4.47 1.83 -20.77
N LEU A 71 4.14 3.08 -21.13
CA LEU A 71 4.11 4.21 -20.20
C LEU A 71 2.98 4.08 -19.18
N TYR A 72 1.80 3.62 -19.59
CA TYR A 72 0.69 3.33 -18.68
C TYR A 72 1.06 2.21 -17.70
N GLY A 73 1.63 1.11 -18.20
CA GLY A 73 2.15 0.02 -17.37
C GLY A 73 3.20 0.49 -16.37
N LEU A 74 4.19 1.27 -16.83
CA LEU A 74 5.21 1.85 -15.97
C LEU A 74 4.60 2.79 -14.91
N ALA A 75 3.64 3.63 -15.28
CA ALA A 75 2.92 4.48 -14.33
C ALA A 75 2.16 3.64 -13.29
N THR A 76 1.48 2.55 -13.70
CA THR A 76 0.78 1.65 -12.76
C THR A 76 1.72 0.83 -11.88
N LEU A 77 2.99 0.65 -12.24
CA LEU A 77 4.01 0.03 -11.38
C LEU A 77 4.62 1.03 -10.41
N ILE A 78 4.75 2.30 -10.81
CA ILE A 78 5.31 3.37 -9.97
C ILE A 78 4.27 3.94 -8.99
N PHE A 79 2.99 4.02 -9.37
CA PHE A 79 1.90 4.52 -8.53
C PHE A 79 1.75 3.77 -7.19
N PRO A 80 1.77 2.41 -7.13
CA PRO A 80 1.75 1.67 -5.87
C PRO A 80 3.06 1.81 -5.10
N LEU A 81 4.20 2.10 -5.74
CA LEU A 81 5.45 2.42 -5.02
C LEU A 81 5.36 3.78 -4.33
N GLN A 82 4.77 4.79 -4.97
CA GLN A 82 4.51 6.08 -4.35
C GLN A 82 3.48 5.96 -3.22
N PHE A 83 2.41 5.20 -3.41
CA PHE A 83 1.43 4.91 -2.37
C PHE A 83 2.04 4.12 -1.21
N SER A 84 2.90 3.13 -1.48
CA SER A 84 3.58 2.32 -0.45
C SER A 84 4.65 3.11 0.31
N LEU A 85 5.39 4.01 -0.36
CA LEU A 85 6.35 4.90 0.28
C LEU A 85 5.64 5.98 1.10
N GLN A 86 4.53 6.54 0.62
CA GLN A 86 3.69 7.47 1.37
C GLN A 86 3.04 6.77 2.58
N HIS A 87 2.55 5.54 2.41
CA HIS A 87 1.97 4.75 3.50
C HIS A 87 3.03 4.30 4.52
N ARG A 88 4.25 3.94 4.10
CA ARG A 88 5.38 3.71 5.04
C ARG A 88 5.77 4.98 5.77
N ARG A 89 5.80 6.12 5.07
CA ARG A 89 6.13 7.41 5.68
C ARG A 89 5.06 7.85 6.70
N ASN A 90 3.79 7.56 6.43
CA ASN A 90 2.68 7.81 7.36
C ASN A 90 2.61 6.78 8.50
N ALA A 91 2.97 5.51 8.25
CA ALA A 91 3.05 4.48 9.29
C ALA A 91 4.24 4.67 10.23
N ASN A 92 5.34 5.25 9.74
CA ASN A 92 6.47 5.71 10.57
C ASN A 92 6.20 7.07 11.23
N ALA A 93 5.03 7.67 10.96
CA ALA A 93 4.56 8.89 11.59
C ALA A 93 3.35 8.58 12.45
N ASP A 94 3.38 7.48 13.22
CA ASP A 94 2.60 7.44 14.45
C ASP A 94 3.25 8.44 15.41
N PRO A 95 2.67 9.64 15.61
CA PRO A 95 3.29 10.67 16.44
C PRO A 95 3.29 10.29 17.93
N TYR A 96 2.67 9.15 18.28
CA TYR A 96 2.45 8.69 19.65
C TYR A 96 2.81 7.21 19.83
N GLY A 97 3.52 6.61 18.87
CA GLY A 97 4.14 5.31 19.06
C GLY A 97 5.09 5.36 20.27
N VAL A 98 5.18 4.24 20.99
CA VAL A 98 6.05 4.09 22.17
C VAL A 98 7.47 4.55 21.84
N SER A 99 7.91 5.66 22.45
CA SER A 99 9.32 6.07 22.45
C SER A 99 10.10 5.25 23.46
N TYR A 100 11.38 5.01 23.21
CA TYR A 100 12.28 4.32 24.13
C TYR A 100 13.48 5.23 24.45
N ASP A 101 13.97 5.22 25.68
CA ASP A 101 15.22 5.88 26.06
C ASP A 101 16.44 5.12 25.50
N GLU A 102 17.65 5.66 25.71
CA GLU A 102 18.90 5.05 25.22
C GLU A 102 19.16 3.67 25.87
N GLU A 103 18.54 3.43 27.03
CA GLU A 103 18.60 2.19 27.81
C GLU A 103 17.49 1.18 27.46
N GLY A 104 16.53 1.56 26.61
CA GLY A 104 15.43 0.71 26.12
C GLY A 104 14.19 0.67 27.04
N ALA A 105 14.07 1.56 28.02
CA ALA A 105 12.82 1.76 28.75
C ALA A 105 11.85 2.59 27.90
N ALA A 106 10.57 2.24 27.93
CA ALA A 106 9.54 3.02 27.25
C ALA A 106 9.41 4.40 27.92
N ILE A 107 9.62 5.46 27.15
CA ILE A 107 9.36 6.84 27.56
C ILE A 107 7.90 7.13 27.19
N PHE A 108 7.09 7.40 28.21
CA PHE A 108 5.70 7.84 28.04
C PHE A 108 5.52 9.35 28.26
N ASP A 109 6.57 10.08 28.64
CA ASP A 109 6.54 11.54 28.78
C ASP A 109 5.92 12.19 27.54
N LYS A 110 4.74 12.79 27.73
CA LYS A 110 3.92 13.46 26.68
C LYS A 110 3.18 12.52 25.73
N HIS A 111 3.07 11.23 26.01
CA HIS A 111 2.05 10.42 25.35
C HIS A 111 0.71 11.06 25.69
N PRO A 112 -0.20 11.32 24.74
CA PRO A 112 -1.21 12.28 25.11
C PRO A 112 -2.24 11.67 26.06
N CYS A 113 -2.27 10.33 26.20
CA CYS A 113 -3.04 9.62 27.24
C CYS A 113 -2.50 9.81 28.66
N ASP A 114 -1.42 10.59 28.82
CA ASP A 114 -0.84 10.98 30.09
C ASP A 114 -1.89 11.63 31.01
N CYS A 115 -1.90 11.16 32.25
CA CYS A 115 -2.74 11.52 33.39
C CYS A 115 -1.91 11.74 34.66
N GLY A 116 -0.58 11.85 34.56
CA GLY A 116 0.32 12.09 35.67
C GLY A 116 0.63 10.86 36.52
N ASP A 117 1.40 11.08 37.59
CA ASP A 117 2.04 10.02 38.37
C ASP A 117 1.27 9.62 39.64
N SER A 118 0.09 10.21 39.86
CA SER A 118 -0.78 9.87 40.99
C SER A 118 -2.24 10.05 40.64
N VAL A 119 -3.14 9.39 41.37
CA VAL A 119 -4.59 9.60 41.21
C VAL A 119 -4.97 11.06 41.50
N ALA A 120 -4.27 11.72 42.42
CA ALA A 120 -4.49 13.14 42.70
C ALA A 120 -4.19 14.02 41.48
N GLU A 121 -3.09 13.73 40.77
CA GLU A 121 -2.72 14.41 39.54
C GLU A 121 -3.67 14.06 38.39
N ALA A 122 -4.06 12.79 38.25
CA ALA A 122 -5.04 12.35 37.25
C ALA A 122 -6.36 13.10 37.39
N LEU A 123 -6.86 13.26 38.62
CA LEU A 123 -8.05 14.06 38.91
C LEU A 123 -7.84 15.54 38.55
N SER A 124 -6.68 16.11 38.88
CA SER A 124 -6.31 17.49 38.50
C SER A 124 -6.25 17.68 36.98
N ASN A 125 -5.82 16.65 36.25
CA ASN A 125 -5.73 16.62 34.79
C ASN A 125 -7.06 16.24 34.11
N SER A 126 -8.16 16.19 34.86
CA SER A 126 -9.50 15.82 34.37
C SER A 126 -9.56 14.42 33.73
N CYS A 127 -8.68 13.53 34.17
CA CYS A 127 -8.76 12.12 33.82
C CYS A 127 -9.85 11.42 34.62
N ILE A 128 -10.40 10.37 34.02
CA ILE A 128 -11.43 9.54 34.63
C ILE A 128 -10.95 8.09 34.53
N TYR A 129 -11.10 7.34 35.62
CA TYR A 129 -10.83 5.90 35.62
C TYR A 129 -11.70 5.18 34.58
N ASP A 130 -11.05 4.48 33.64
CA ASP A 130 -11.67 3.64 32.63
C ASP A 130 -11.56 2.19 33.08
N GLU A 131 -12.67 1.64 33.57
CA GLU A 131 -12.75 0.27 34.10
C GLU A 131 -12.32 -0.80 33.08
N LEU A 132 -12.65 -0.59 31.79
CA LEU A 132 -12.24 -1.50 30.72
C LEU A 132 -10.72 -1.48 30.53
N SER A 133 -10.11 -0.30 30.61
CA SER A 133 -8.65 -0.16 30.42
C SER A 133 -7.87 -0.38 31.72
N ALA A 134 -8.54 -0.50 32.86
CA ALA A 134 -7.95 -0.52 34.20
C ALA A 134 -6.93 0.61 34.41
N ALA A 135 -7.26 1.82 33.93
CA ALA A 135 -6.34 2.95 33.92
C ALA A 135 -7.07 4.29 34.04
N TRP A 136 -6.39 5.29 34.62
CA TRP A 136 -6.81 6.68 34.51
C TRP A 136 -6.45 7.21 33.13
N LEU A 137 -7.45 7.71 32.40
CA LEU A 137 -7.28 8.16 31.02
C LEU A 137 -8.01 9.50 30.78
N PRO A 138 -7.50 10.37 29.88
CA PRO A 138 -8.22 11.56 29.44
C PRO A 138 -9.26 11.19 28.37
N ASP A 139 -10.20 12.10 28.07
CA ASP A 139 -11.29 11.86 27.11
C ASP A 139 -10.82 11.33 25.74
N ARG A 140 -9.71 11.87 25.23
CA ARG A 140 -9.12 11.45 23.94
C ARG A 140 -8.54 10.03 23.93
N CYS A 141 -8.52 9.30 25.06
CA CYS A 141 -8.13 7.89 25.13
C CYS A 141 -9.20 6.95 25.68
N ARG A 142 -10.39 7.48 25.99
CA ARG A 142 -11.51 6.71 26.54
C ARG A 142 -12.56 6.42 25.47
N ASP A 143 -13.30 5.33 25.62
CA ASP A 143 -14.53 5.10 24.87
C ASP A 143 -15.66 4.80 25.86
N ASP A 144 -16.21 5.87 26.45
CA ASP A 144 -17.18 5.76 27.53
C ASP A 144 -18.39 4.88 27.19
N ALA A 145 -18.80 4.83 25.92
CA ALA A 145 -19.88 3.96 25.47
C ALA A 145 -19.51 2.48 25.57
N ILE A 146 -18.31 2.10 25.11
CA ILE A 146 -17.83 0.72 25.21
C ILE A 146 -17.48 0.35 26.65
N THR A 147 -16.89 1.26 27.41
CA THR A 147 -16.61 1.02 28.83
C THR A 147 -17.91 0.79 29.59
N ALA A 148 -18.98 1.54 29.31
CA ALA A 148 -20.30 1.31 29.91
C ALA A 148 -20.93 -0.03 29.50
N GLU A 149 -20.82 -0.43 28.22
CA GLU A 149 -21.25 -1.75 27.78
C GLU A 149 -20.51 -2.88 28.51
N PHE A 150 -19.19 -2.74 28.67
CA PHE A 150 -18.36 -3.68 29.43
C PHE A 150 -18.77 -3.73 30.90
N ALA A 151 -18.93 -2.58 31.55
CA ALA A 151 -19.26 -2.46 32.96
C ALA A 151 -20.63 -3.08 33.33
N ALA A 152 -21.52 -3.25 32.35
CA ALA A 152 -22.85 -3.84 32.52
C ALA A 152 -22.91 -5.37 32.31
N LEU A 153 -21.79 -6.01 31.98
CA LEU A 153 -21.68 -7.47 31.77
C LEU A 153 -21.20 -8.22 33.01
N GLY A 154 -21.14 -7.54 34.15
CA GLY A 154 -20.49 -8.03 35.34
C GLY A 154 -21.20 -9.18 36.06
N ASP A 155 -20.40 -9.88 36.86
CA ASP A 155 -20.79 -11.06 37.64
C ASP A 155 -21.41 -10.74 39.00
N GLY A 156 -21.51 -9.46 39.35
CA GLY A 156 -22.15 -8.95 40.56
C GLY A 156 -23.63 -8.60 40.39
N PRO A 157 -24.28 -8.13 41.47
CA PRO A 157 -25.63 -7.56 41.42
C PRO A 157 -25.77 -6.49 40.34
N ASP A 158 -26.95 -6.31 39.76
CA ASP A 158 -27.22 -5.26 38.76
C ASP A 158 -26.29 -5.24 37.52
N GLY A 159 -25.51 -6.31 37.30
CA GLY A 159 -24.57 -6.45 36.19
C GLY A 159 -23.25 -5.71 36.34
N HIS A 160 -22.85 -5.28 37.55
CA HIS A 160 -21.51 -4.71 37.78
C HIS A 160 -20.46 -5.79 38.06
N TRP A 161 -19.20 -5.52 37.74
CA TRP A 161 -18.11 -6.45 38.01
C TRP A 161 -17.76 -6.52 39.49
N MET A 162 -17.45 -7.72 39.98
CA MET A 162 -16.91 -7.92 41.32
C MET A 162 -15.38 -7.85 41.34
N TYR A 163 -14.86 -7.15 42.35
CA TYR A 163 -13.43 -7.00 42.60
C TYR A 163 -13.08 -7.34 44.04
N TRP A 164 -11.88 -7.90 44.25
CA TRP A 164 -11.42 -8.35 45.56
C TRP A 164 -9.97 -7.96 45.84
N ALA A 165 -9.66 -7.66 47.10
CA ALA A 165 -8.31 -7.43 47.56
C ALA A 165 -7.46 -8.72 47.59
N HIS A 166 -8.10 -9.90 47.65
CA HIS A 166 -7.42 -11.18 47.79
C HIS A 166 -7.89 -12.24 46.78
N LYS A 167 -6.97 -13.11 46.35
CA LYS A 167 -7.20 -14.16 45.33
C LYS A 167 -8.32 -15.15 45.65
N ASN A 168 -8.57 -15.40 46.93
CA ASN A 168 -9.66 -16.25 47.44
C ASN A 168 -11.04 -15.56 47.40
N ARG A 169 -11.17 -14.42 46.70
CA ARG A 169 -12.40 -13.64 46.57
C ARG A 169 -12.93 -13.12 47.91
N THR A 170 -12.02 -12.53 48.68
CA THR A 170 -12.34 -11.87 49.95
C THR A 170 -11.81 -10.45 49.96
N GLY A 171 -12.46 -9.58 50.73
CA GLY A 171 -12.18 -8.15 50.76
C GLY A 171 -12.75 -7.49 49.51
N ASP A 172 -14.08 -7.43 49.41
CA ASP A 172 -14.77 -6.81 48.28
C ASP A 172 -14.32 -5.35 48.13
N LEU A 173 -14.11 -4.95 46.88
CA LEU A 173 -13.67 -3.60 46.52
C LEU A 173 -14.73 -2.93 45.65
N THR A 174 -15.00 -1.67 45.95
CA THR A 174 -15.72 -0.77 45.06
C THR A 174 -14.83 -0.38 43.87
N LEU A 175 -15.45 0.09 42.77
CA LEU A 175 -14.70 0.60 41.62
C LEU A 175 -13.81 1.79 42.00
N GLU A 176 -14.26 2.63 42.95
CA GLU A 176 -13.44 3.73 43.48
C GLU A 176 -12.19 3.18 44.19
N GLU A 177 -12.32 2.18 45.05
CA GLU A 177 -11.17 1.55 45.71
C GLU A 177 -10.22 0.89 44.70
N VAL A 178 -10.75 0.19 43.70
CA VAL A 178 -9.97 -0.37 42.60
C VAL A 178 -9.17 0.72 41.87
N SER A 179 -9.78 1.88 41.60
CA SER A 179 -9.09 3.01 40.95
C SER A 179 -7.92 3.56 41.76
N ARG A 180 -7.90 3.37 43.09
CA ARG A 180 -6.81 3.79 43.99
C ARG A 180 -5.63 2.84 43.98
N TYR A 181 -5.76 1.63 43.43
CA TYR A 181 -4.62 0.73 43.24
C TYR A 181 -3.52 1.34 42.34
N SER A 182 -3.85 2.38 41.57
CA SER A 182 -2.92 3.18 40.79
C SER A 182 -1.82 3.84 41.62
N ASP A 183 -2.12 4.27 42.85
CA ASP A 183 -1.17 4.95 43.76
C ASP A 183 -0.29 3.96 44.55
N ILE A 184 -0.66 2.69 44.58
CA ILE A 184 0.01 1.64 45.34
C ILE A 184 0.50 0.55 44.38
N GLN A 185 1.25 0.94 43.35
CA GLN A 185 1.92 -0.05 42.52
C GLN A 185 3.13 -0.61 43.29
N PRO A 186 3.44 -1.93 43.17
CA PRO A 186 2.93 -2.92 42.22
C PRO A 186 1.73 -3.76 42.71
N GLU A 187 1.02 -3.35 43.76
CA GLU A 187 -0.10 -4.10 44.31
C GLU A 187 -1.21 -4.33 43.26
N GLN A 188 -1.84 -5.50 43.33
CA GLN A 188 -2.86 -5.93 42.39
C GLN A 188 -4.17 -6.23 43.11
N TYR A 189 -5.27 -5.94 42.44
CA TYR A 189 -6.59 -6.42 42.83
C TYR A 189 -6.95 -7.66 42.02
N HIS A 190 -8.01 -8.34 42.43
CA HIS A 190 -8.46 -9.60 41.88
C HIS A 190 -9.86 -9.50 41.27
N MET A 191 -10.09 -10.26 40.20
CA MET A 191 -11.36 -10.29 39.45
C MET A 191 -11.61 -11.70 38.93
N SER A 192 -12.82 -11.97 38.44
CA SER A 192 -13.16 -13.27 37.86
C SER A 192 -12.41 -13.51 36.55
N HIS A 193 -12.32 -14.78 36.15
CA HIS A 193 -11.77 -15.11 34.83
C HIS A 193 -12.68 -14.63 33.69
N GLU A 194 -13.99 -14.56 33.93
CA GLU A 194 -14.97 -14.02 32.99
C GLU A 194 -14.72 -12.54 32.71
N TRP A 195 -14.50 -11.73 33.75
CA TRP A 195 -14.05 -10.33 33.62
C TRP A 195 -12.87 -10.21 32.65
N HIS A 196 -11.85 -11.05 32.83
CA HIS A 196 -10.61 -10.99 32.06
C HIS A 196 -10.82 -11.36 30.58
N ILE A 197 -11.71 -12.31 30.29
CA ILE A 197 -12.09 -12.69 28.91
C ILE A 197 -12.79 -11.51 28.24
N TRP A 198 -13.78 -10.92 28.91
CA TRP A 198 -14.52 -9.78 28.36
C TRP A 198 -13.63 -8.55 28.19
N HIS A 199 -12.74 -8.27 29.14
CA HIS A 199 -11.72 -7.23 29.04
C HIS A 199 -10.90 -7.36 27.75
N CYS A 200 -10.37 -8.57 27.47
CA CYS A 200 -9.61 -8.81 26.23
C CYS A 200 -10.45 -8.57 24.96
N LEU A 201 -11.69 -9.05 24.92
CA LEU A 201 -12.58 -8.89 23.76
C LEU A 201 -13.00 -7.42 23.54
N TYR A 202 -13.32 -6.71 24.63
CA TYR A 202 -13.75 -5.32 24.57
C TYR A 202 -12.60 -4.36 24.26
N LEU A 203 -11.38 -4.66 24.70
CA LEU A 203 -10.21 -3.90 24.28
C LEU A 203 -9.94 -4.04 22.78
N TRP A 204 -10.10 -5.24 22.21
CA TRP A 204 -10.01 -5.40 20.76
C TRP A 204 -11.10 -4.60 20.02
N LYS A 205 -12.33 -4.57 20.57
CA LYS A 205 -13.41 -3.72 20.05
C LYS A 205 -13.07 -2.22 20.16
N LYS A 206 -12.48 -1.77 21.27
CA LYS A 206 -12.01 -0.39 21.50
C LYS A 206 -10.93 -0.02 20.47
N GLU A 207 -9.95 -0.90 20.28
CA GLU A 207 -8.85 -0.71 19.32
C GLU A 207 -9.38 -0.54 17.89
N HIS A 208 -10.33 -1.39 17.47
CA HIS A 208 -10.97 -1.27 16.16
C HIS A 208 -11.65 0.10 15.95
N ARG A 209 -12.37 0.61 16.95
CA ARG A 209 -13.03 1.92 16.85
C ARG A 209 -12.04 3.08 16.82
N PHE A 210 -10.92 2.95 17.52
CA PHE A 210 -9.92 4.01 17.60
C PHE A 210 -9.24 4.27 16.24
N LYS A 211 -9.24 3.27 15.34
CA LYS A 211 -8.77 3.40 13.95
C LYS A 211 -9.52 4.44 13.12
N ILE A 212 -10.76 4.80 13.49
CA ILE A 212 -11.63 5.66 12.66
C ILE A 212 -12.18 6.90 13.38
N ASN A 213 -12.02 7.01 14.70
CA ASN A 213 -12.61 8.09 15.49
C ASN A 213 -11.60 9.15 15.97
N GLY A 214 -10.31 9.01 15.62
CA GLY A 214 -9.25 9.96 15.99
C GLY A 214 -8.85 9.95 17.47
N LYS A 215 -9.26 8.92 18.23
CA LYS A 215 -8.80 8.69 19.60
C LYS A 215 -7.50 7.89 19.62
N TYR A 216 -6.81 7.96 20.76
CA TYR A 216 -5.51 7.31 20.97
C TYR A 216 -5.65 6.12 21.91
N PHE A 217 -5.02 5.01 21.57
CA PHE A 217 -5.00 3.84 22.44
C PHE A 217 -4.00 4.08 23.58
N ASP A 218 -4.28 3.57 24.78
CA ASP A 218 -3.35 3.74 25.89
C ASP A 218 -2.11 2.85 25.68
N PRO A 219 -0.91 3.33 25.99
CA PRO A 219 0.32 2.68 25.57
C PRO A 219 0.61 1.39 26.35
N ARG A 220 0.04 1.23 27.54
CA ARG A 220 0.11 -0.01 28.32
C ARG A 220 -0.60 -1.15 27.57
N THR A 221 -1.76 -0.85 27.01
CA THR A 221 -2.58 -1.82 26.27
C THR A 221 -2.12 -1.96 24.81
N ASP A 222 -1.56 -0.90 24.22
CA ASP A 222 -1.05 -0.86 22.83
C ASP A 222 0.34 -1.52 22.69
N SER A 223 0.45 -2.78 23.07
CA SER A 223 1.71 -3.53 22.93
C SER A 223 1.49 -4.97 22.47
N GLU A 224 2.43 -5.47 21.67
CA GLU A 224 2.48 -6.89 21.26
C GLU A 224 2.50 -7.84 22.47
N ALA A 225 3.18 -7.43 23.55
CA ALA A 225 3.20 -8.19 24.79
C ALA A 225 1.78 -8.33 25.39
N HIS A 226 1.00 -7.24 25.38
CA HIS A 226 -0.37 -7.26 25.86
C HIS A 226 -1.29 -8.08 24.94
N ILE A 227 -1.17 -7.95 23.62
CA ILE A 227 -1.92 -8.78 22.66
C ILE A 227 -1.62 -10.27 22.88
N HIS A 228 -0.35 -10.64 23.06
CA HIS A 228 0.04 -12.02 23.32
C HIS A 228 -0.51 -12.55 24.65
N HIS A 229 -0.59 -11.71 25.68
CA HIS A 229 -1.26 -12.02 26.95
C HIS A 229 -2.76 -12.26 26.74
N CYS A 230 -3.45 -11.37 26.04
CA CYS A 230 -4.86 -11.52 25.70
C CYS A 230 -5.13 -12.82 24.94
N MET A 231 -4.32 -13.15 23.93
CA MET A 231 -4.44 -14.40 23.16
C MET A 231 -4.33 -15.65 24.06
N LYS A 232 -3.41 -15.64 25.02
CA LYS A 232 -3.28 -16.74 26.00
C LYS A 232 -4.49 -16.84 26.92
N GLY A 233 -5.03 -15.70 27.35
CA GLY A 233 -6.24 -15.64 28.17
C GLY A 233 -7.45 -16.21 27.43
N LEU A 234 -7.67 -15.76 26.19
CA LEU A 234 -8.81 -16.16 25.36
C LEU A 234 -8.77 -17.63 24.89
N THR A 235 -7.57 -18.21 24.76
CA THR A 235 -7.42 -19.62 24.39
C THR A 235 -7.45 -20.57 25.58
N ALA A 236 -7.42 -20.05 26.81
CA ALA A 236 -7.62 -20.87 28.01
C ALA A 236 -9.10 -21.25 28.15
N SER A 237 -9.37 -22.50 28.54
CA SER A 237 -10.75 -22.94 28.81
C SER A 237 -11.41 -22.03 29.87
N PRO A 238 -12.64 -21.52 29.61
CA PRO A 238 -13.38 -20.75 30.58
C PRO A 238 -13.51 -21.51 31.90
N ASN A 239 -13.26 -20.83 33.01
CA ASN A 239 -13.31 -21.44 34.34
C ASN A 239 -13.89 -20.43 35.34
N PRO A 240 -15.14 -20.63 35.80
CA PRO A 240 -15.83 -19.68 36.67
C PRO A 240 -15.22 -19.60 38.09
N ASN A 241 -14.41 -20.59 38.48
CA ASN A 241 -13.71 -20.62 39.77
C ASN A 241 -12.30 -20.04 39.70
N ARG A 242 -11.80 -19.73 38.49
CA ARG A 242 -10.49 -19.09 38.34
C ARG A 242 -10.61 -17.61 38.69
N THR A 243 -9.69 -17.14 39.53
CA THR A 243 -9.49 -15.72 39.83
C THR A 243 -8.24 -15.25 39.09
N THR A 244 -8.31 -14.06 38.51
CA THR A 244 -7.18 -13.38 37.85
C THR A 244 -6.83 -12.11 38.62
N SER A 245 -5.72 -11.46 38.28
CA SER A 245 -5.27 -10.21 38.92
C SER A 245 -4.79 -9.20 37.89
N ALA A 246 -4.91 -7.93 38.23
CA ALA A 246 -4.42 -6.78 37.47
C ALA A 246 -4.07 -5.66 38.45
N GLY A 247 -3.14 -4.80 38.07
CA GLY A 247 -2.92 -3.50 38.72
C GLY A 247 -3.63 -2.40 37.95
N ALA A 248 -4.11 -1.37 38.65
CA ALA A 248 -4.63 -0.16 38.02
C ALA A 248 -3.46 0.72 37.57
N SER A 249 -3.53 1.29 36.36
CA SER A 249 -2.46 2.10 35.79
C SER A 249 -2.72 3.59 35.95
N LEU A 250 -1.64 4.32 36.13
CA LEU A 250 -1.52 5.69 35.64
C LEU A 250 -0.75 5.60 34.31
N VAL A 251 -1.19 6.34 33.31
CA VAL A 251 -0.36 6.59 32.13
C VAL A 251 0.28 7.92 32.46
N GLY A 252 1.55 7.91 32.84
CA GLY A 252 2.34 9.06 33.25
C GLY A 252 3.74 8.89 32.70
#